data_AF-A0A354IT85-F1
#
_entry.id   AF-A0A354IT85-F1
#
_cell.length_a   1.000
_cell.length_b   1.000
_cell.length_c   1.000
_cell.angle_alpha   90.00
_cell.angle_beta   90.00
_cell.angle_gamma   90.00
#
_symmetry.space_group_name_H-M   'P 1'
#
loop_
_entity.id
_entity.type
_entity.pdbx_description
1 polymer ?
#
loop_
_entity_poly.entity_id
_entity_poly.type
_entity_poly.pdbx_seq_one_letter_code
_entity_poly.pdbx_strand_id
1 'polypeptide(L)'
;MEEHGNEFVGTVFVLPESRSFELKTTLHGTPVTLTGTVSQQLAAQFAGNLAAGAPIDVRQLALQPRRVEVLTREIHERHRAPRKMHFLMRVIDGA
;
A
#
# COMPACT_ATOMS: atom_id res chain seq x y z
N MET A 1 -14.84 -14.38 -2.92
CA MET A 1 -14.06 -13.13 -2.87
C MET A 1 -12.61 -13.54 -2.93
N GLU A 2 -11.90 -13.11 -3.96
CA GLU A 2 -10.49 -13.46 -4.16
C GLU A 2 -9.63 -12.32 -3.60
N GLU A 3 -8.68 -12.68 -2.74
CA GLU A 3 -7.70 -11.75 -2.17
C GLU A 3 -6.30 -12.22 -2.55
N HIS A 4 -5.47 -11.30 -3.05
CA HIS A 4 -4.10 -11.60 -3.45
C HIS A 4 -3.14 -10.58 -2.86
N GLY A 5 -2.24 -11.04 -1.99
CA GLY A 5 -1.09 -10.26 -1.54
C GLY A 5 0.00 -10.30 -2.61
N ASN A 6 0.40 -9.14 -3.10
CA ASN A 6 1.48 -9.01 -4.08
C ASN A 6 2.54 -8.05 -3.55
N GLU A 7 3.80 -8.39 -3.78
CA GLU A 7 4.90 -7.49 -3.50
C GLU A 7 5.22 -6.63 -4.71
N PHE A 8 5.46 -5.35 -4.46
CA PHE A 8 5.84 -4.37 -5.45
C PHE A 8 7.10 -3.65 -5.02
N VAL A 9 7.90 -3.24 -6.00
CA VAL A 9 8.97 -2.26 -5.80
C VAL A 9 8.58 -0.98 -6.51
N GLY A 10 8.55 0.14 -5.79
CA GLY A 10 8.14 1.40 -6.37
C GLY A 10 8.13 2.54 -5.37
N THR A 11 7.88 3.75 -5.86
CA THR A 11 7.81 4.93 -4.99
C THR A 11 6.43 5.01 -4.35
N VAL A 12 6.39 5.10 -3.03
CA VAL A 12 5.15 5.12 -2.25
C VAL A 12 4.95 6.51 -1.65
N PHE A 13 3.76 7.06 -1.87
CA PHE A 13 3.28 8.28 -1.24
C PHE A 13 2.13 7.91 -0.31
N VAL A 14 2.17 8.37 0.93
CA VAL A 14 1.11 8.15 1.90
C VAL A 14 0.57 9.49 2.37
N LEU A 15 -0.75 9.58 2.44
CA LEU A 15 -1.49 10.66 3.09
C LEU A 15 -1.99 10.13 4.44
N PRO A 16 -1.28 10.41 5.56
CA PRO A 16 -1.56 9.77 6.83
C PRO A 16 -2.96 10.09 7.38
N GLU A 17 -3.42 11.33 7.21
CA GLU A 17 -4.72 11.81 7.70
C GLU A 17 -5.90 11.05 7.10
N SER A 18 -5.87 10.79 5.79
CA SER A 18 -6.91 10.05 5.07
C SER A 18 -6.62 8.55 4.95
N ARG A 19 -5.50 8.07 5.52
CA ARG A 19 -5.00 6.69 5.38
C ARG A 19 -4.99 6.21 3.94
N SER A 20 -4.69 7.11 3.00
CA SER A 20 -4.65 6.80 1.57
C SER A 20 -3.21 6.66 1.12
N PHE A 21 -2.97 5.86 0.08
CA PHE A 21 -1.67 5.75 -0.55
C PHE A 21 -1.75 5.80 -2.07
N GLU A 22 -0.65 6.21 -2.67
CA GLU A 22 -0.33 6.07 -4.08
C GLU A 22 1.01 5.33 -4.20
N LEU A 23 1.05 4.29 -5.03
CA LEU A 23 2.26 3.54 -5.36
C LEU A 23 2.50 3.65 -6.86
N LYS A 24 3.63 4.24 -7.24
CA LYS A 24 4.13 4.23 -8.61
C LYS A 24 5.09 3.04 -8.77
N THR A 25 4.71 2.05 -9.56
CA THR A 25 5.47 0.82 -9.75
C THR A 25 5.41 0.36 -11.21
N THR A 26 5.98 -0.80 -11.51
CA THR A 26 5.94 -1.44 -12.82
C THR A 26 5.35 -2.83 -12.67
N LEU A 27 4.33 -3.15 -13.47
CA LEU A 27 3.73 -4.47 -13.54
C LEU A 27 3.95 -5.04 -14.95
N HIS A 28 4.61 -6.19 -15.05
CA HIS A 28 4.98 -6.82 -16.34
C HIS A 28 5.70 -5.85 -17.31
N GLY A 29 6.64 -5.05 -16.79
CA GLY A 29 7.39 -4.07 -17.59
C GLY A 29 6.60 -2.79 -17.94
N THR A 30 5.32 -2.70 -17.57
CA THR A 30 4.49 -1.52 -17.81
C THR A 30 4.37 -0.66 -16.55
N PRO A 31 4.65 0.65 -16.62
CA PRO A 31 4.41 1.55 -15.50
C PRO A 31 2.93 1.59 -15.10
N VAL A 32 2.65 1.45 -13.81
CA VAL A 32 1.30 1.51 -13.25
C VAL A 32 1.27 2.31 -11.96
N THR A 33 0.12 2.91 -11.69
CA THR A 33 -0.16 3.58 -10.42
C THR A 33 -1.24 2.82 -9.67
N LEU A 34 -0.91 2.33 -8.48
CA LEU A 34 -1.87 1.70 -7.58
C LEU A 34 -2.28 2.70 -6.50
N THR A 35 -3.59 2.87 -6.31
CA THR A 35 -4.15 3.69 -5.25
C THR A 35 -5.03 2.86 -4.35
N GLY A 36 -5.09 3.23 -3.07
CA GLY A 36 -5.87 2.50 -2.09
C GLY A 36 -5.69 3.05 -0.68
N THR A 37 -5.98 2.21 0.31
CA THR A 37 -5.89 2.58 1.72
C THR A 37 -4.75 1.86 2.43
N VAL A 38 -4.25 2.46 3.50
CA VAL A 38 -3.23 1.87 4.36
C VAL A 38 -3.90 0.96 5.39
N SER A 39 -3.33 -0.22 5.62
CA SER A 39 -3.80 -1.13 6.67
C SER A 39 -3.77 -0.47 8.05
N GLN A 40 -4.64 -0.89 8.97
CA GLN A 40 -4.68 -0.31 10.31
C GLN A 40 -3.34 -0.44 11.06
N GLN A 41 -2.69 -1.60 10.93
CA GLN A 41 -1.40 -1.86 11.57
C GLN A 41 -0.30 -0.95 11.02
N LEU A 42 -0.20 -0.81 9.69
CA LEU A 42 0.79 0.06 9.07
C LEU A 42 0.52 1.55 9.35
N ALA A 43 -0.76 1.95 9.38
CA ALA A 43 -1.13 3.30 9.78
C ALA A 43 -0.71 3.61 11.23
N ALA A 44 -0.76 2.62 12.14
CA ALA A 44 -0.28 2.78 13.51
C ALA A 44 1.25 2.93 13.57
N GLN A 45 2.02 2.23 12.72
CA GLN A 45 3.47 2.43 12.59
C GLN A 45 3.80 3.83 12.07
N PHE A 46 3.04 4.35 11.10
CA PHE A 46 3.18 5.72 10.61
C PHE A 46 2.86 6.78 11.67
N ALA A 47 1.96 6.46 12.60
CA ALA A 47 1.66 7.31 13.75
C ALA A 47 2.70 7.21 14.89
N GLY A 48 3.75 6.39 14.72
CA GLY A 48 4.80 6.20 15.74
C GLY A 48 4.40 5.30 16.90
N ASN A 49 3.33 4.50 16.77
CA ASN A 49 2.92 3.57 17.81
C ASN A 49 3.88 2.36 17.85
N LEU A 50 4.75 2.33 18.86
CA LEU A 50 5.75 1.27 19.05
C LEU A 50 5.15 -0.14 19.21
N ALA A 51 3.93 -0.26 19.72
CA ALA A 51 3.25 -1.56 19.85
C ALA A 51 2.86 -2.16 18.49
N ALA A 52 2.80 -1.34 17.42
CA ALA A 52 2.53 -1.80 16.06
C ALA A 52 3.80 -2.25 15.32
N GLY A 53 5.00 -2.01 15.89
CA GLY A 53 6.30 -2.29 15.30
C GLY A 53 7.21 -1.06 15.26
N ALA A 54 8.29 -1.14 14.49
CA ALA A 54 9.20 -0.03 14.29
C ALA A 54 8.45 1.17 13.65
N PRO A 55 8.59 2.39 14.19
CA PRO A 55 8.03 3.59 13.57
C PRO A 55 8.59 3.78 12.16
N ILE A 56 7.73 4.17 11.24
CA ILE A 56 8.12 4.48 9.86
C ILE A 56 7.82 5.95 9.60
N ASP A 57 8.87 6.73 9.31
CA ASP A 57 8.70 8.10 8.84
C ASP A 57 8.21 8.09 7.39
N VAL A 58 6.95 8.48 7.21
CA VAL A 58 6.29 8.56 5.90
C VAL A 58 7.05 9.44 4.91
N ARG A 59 7.74 10.49 5.39
CA ARG A 59 8.51 11.41 4.54
C ARG A 59 9.70 10.69 3.88
N GLN A 60 10.23 9.65 4.52
CA GLN A 60 11.32 8.83 4.00
C GLN A 60 10.86 7.83 2.93
N LEU A 61 9.58 7.49 2.88
CA LEU A 61 9.05 6.50 1.92
C LEU A 61 9.16 6.99 0.47
N ALA A 62 8.95 8.28 0.24
CA ALA A 62 8.96 8.85 -1.10
C ALA A 62 10.37 9.15 -1.65
N LEU A 63 11.42 9.08 -0.82
CA LEU A 63 12.79 9.43 -1.22
C LEU A 63 13.42 8.44 -2.19
N GLN A 64 13.00 7.18 -2.13
CA GLN A 64 13.50 6.11 -3.00
C GLN A 64 12.44 5.02 -3.16
N PRO A 65 12.51 4.20 -4.22
CA PRO A 65 11.66 3.03 -4.36
C PRO A 65 11.74 2.12 -3.13
N ARG A 66 10.58 1.65 -2.66
CA ARG A 66 10.43 0.75 -1.53
C ARG A 66 9.82 -0.55 -1.99
N ARG A 67 10.26 -1.65 -1.39
CA ARG A 67 9.55 -2.92 -1.46
C ARG A 67 8.38 -2.89 -0.49
N VAL A 68 7.19 -3.13 -1.01
CA VAL A 68 5.95 -3.09 -0.24
C VAL A 68 5.06 -4.27 -0.57
N GLU A 69 4.25 -4.68 0.41
CA GLU A 69 3.20 -5.66 0.22
C GLU A 69 1.86 -4.93 0.05
N VAL A 70 1.16 -5.23 -1.05
CA VAL A 70 -0.16 -4.70 -1.35
C VAL A 70 -1.15 -5.86 -1.52
N LEU A 71 -2.19 -5.86 -0.69
CA LEU A 71 -3.31 -6.77 -0.81
C LEU A 71 -4.33 -6.21 -1.82
N THR A 72 -4.65 -6.99 -2.84
CA THR A 72 -5.69 -6.66 -3.82
C THR A 72 -6.92 -7.50 -3.58
N ARG A 73 -8.08 -6.84 -3.46
CA ARG A 73 -9.39 -7.48 -3.33
C ARG A 73 -10.23 -7.20 -4.56
N GLU A 74 -10.74 -8.24 -5.21
CA GLU A 74 -11.67 -8.09 -6.32
C GLU A 74 -13.12 -8.18 -5.83
N ILE A 75 -13.84 -7.07 -5.95
CA ILE A 75 -15.26 -7.00 -5.63
C ILE A 75 -16.08 -7.20 -6.91
N HIS A 76 -16.94 -8.21 -6.86
CA HIS A 76 -17.93 -8.51 -7.88
C HIS A 76 -19.32 -8.23 -7.30
N GLU A 77 -19.96 -7.16 -7.78
CA GLU A 77 -21.32 -6.77 -7.38
C GLU A 77 -22.29 -7.04 -8.54
N ARG A 78 -23.50 -7.51 -8.23
CA ARG A 78 -24.51 -7.80 -9.26
C ARG A 78 -24.82 -6.52 -10.04
N HIS A 79 -24.85 -6.60 -11.37
CA HIS A 79 -25.07 -5.48 -12.29
C HIS A 79 -24.00 -4.37 -12.26
N ARG A 80 -22.80 -4.65 -11.73
CA ARG A 80 -21.66 -3.72 -11.76
C ARG A 80 -20.43 -4.39 -12.34
N ALA A 81 -19.59 -3.59 -13.00
CA ALA A 81 -18.27 -4.05 -13.43
C ALA A 81 -17.42 -4.42 -12.18
N PRO A 82 -16.61 -5.49 -12.25
CA PRO A 82 -15.68 -5.83 -11.18
C PRO A 82 -14.76 -4.67 -10.85
N ARG A 83 -14.46 -4.47 -9.57
CA ARG A 83 -13.54 -3.42 -9.11
C ARG A 83 -12.46 -3.98 -8.19
N LYS A 84 -11.27 -3.40 -8.29
CA LYS A 84 -10.13 -3.75 -7.44
C LYS A 84 -9.99 -2.73 -6.32
N MET A 85 -9.80 -3.22 -5.10
CA MET A 85 -9.38 -2.39 -3.96
C MET A 85 -7.99 -2.82 -3.53
N HIS A 86 -7.11 -1.86 -3.31
CA HIS A 86 -5.75 -2.09 -2.85
C HIS A 86 -5.60 -1.65 -1.40
N PHE A 87 -4.92 -2.48 -0.62
CA PHE A 87 -4.56 -2.18 0.75
C PHE A 87 -3.04 -2.27 0.88
N LEU A 88 -2.38 -1.17 1.26
CA LEU A 88 -0.97 -1.19 1.57
C LEU A 88 -0.79 -1.85 2.93
N MET A 89 -0.22 -3.05 2.93
CA MET A 89 -0.13 -3.89 4.11
C MET A 89 1.14 -3.64 4.90
N ARG A 90 2.28 -3.59 4.21
CA ARG A 90 3.62 -3.51 4.83
C ARG A 90 4.61 -2.76 3.97
N VAL A 91 5.58 -2.12 4.61
CA VAL A 91 6.84 -1.69 3.99
C VAL A 91 7.93 -2.66 4.44
N ILE A 92 8.62 -3.29 3.49
CA ILE A 92 9.53 -4.41 3.75
C ILE A 92 10.97 -3.92 3.99
N ASP A 93 11.42 -2.93 3.21
CA ASP A 93 12.80 -2.41 3.25
C ASP A 93 12.90 -1.00 3.86
N GLY A 94 12.27 -0.81 5.03
CA GLY A 94 12.30 0.45 5.78
C GLY A 94 12.80 0.24 7.20
N ALA A 95 14.12 0.15 7.38
CA ALA A 95 14.81 0.31 8.65
C ALA A 95 15.85 1.42 8.53
#